data_AF-W1YP83-F1
#
_entry.id   AF-W1YP83-F1
#
_cell.length_a   1.000
_cell.length_b   1.000
_cell.length_c   1.000
_cell.angle_alpha   90.00
_cell.angle_beta   90.00
_cell.angle_gamma   90.00
#
_symmetry.space_group_name_H-M   'P 1'
#
loop_
_entity.id
_entity.type
_entity.pdbx_description
1 polymer ?
#
loop_
_entity_poly.entity_id
_entity_poly.type
_entity_poly.pdbx_seq_one_letter_code
_entity_poly.pdbx_strand_id
1 'polypeptide(L)' 'PGVEDLIDNIIAGVRSSFTYAGAGSIAEFRERAVVGLQSASGYREGAPVPVSW' A
#
# COMPACT_ATOMS: atom_id res chain seq x y z
N PRO A 1 18.69 8.30 9.22
CA PRO A 1 17.24 8.06 9.31
C PRO A 1 16.78 8.13 10.76
N GLY A 2 15.90 9.09 11.05
CA GLY A 2 15.23 9.26 12.33
C GLY A 2 13.81 8.69 12.33
N VAL A 3 13.07 8.91 13.43
CA VAL A 3 11.69 8.40 13.59
C VAL A 3 10.73 9.07 12.58
N GLU A 4 10.94 10.34 12.37
CA GLU A 4 10.30 11.24 11.41
C GLU A 4 10.42 10.73 9.98
N ASP A 5 11.60 10.26 9.56
CA ASP A 5 11.78 9.63 8.24
C ASP A 5 10.95 8.34 8.11
N LEU A 6 10.82 7.56 9.18
CA LEU A 6 10.00 6.35 9.19
C LEU A 6 8.52 6.70 9.08
N ILE A 7 8.07 7.70 9.83
CA ILE A 7 6.69 8.18 9.80
C ILE A 7 6.34 8.68 8.38
N ASP A 8 7.22 9.48 7.77
CA ASP A 8 7.00 10.01 6.43
C ASP A 8 6.87 8.89 5.38
N ASN A 9 7.74 7.87 5.46
CA ASN A 9 7.65 6.70 4.57
C ASN A 9 6.34 5.92 4.74
N ILE A 10 5.90 5.71 5.98
CA ILE A 10 4.63 5.03 6.27
C ILE A 10 3.46 5.84 5.70
N ILE A 11 3.41 7.15 5.99
CA ILE A 11 2.32 8.02 5.54
C ILE A 11 2.31 8.18 4.01
N ALA A 12 3.48 8.20 3.36
CA ALA A 12 3.56 8.19 1.91
C ALA A 12 2.86 6.96 1.31
N GLY A 13 3.12 5.76 1.83
CA GLY A 13 2.46 4.52 1.38
C GLY A 13 0.94 4.53 1.62
N VAL A 14 0.50 5.04 2.78
CA VAL A 14 -0.94 5.21 3.07
C VAL A 14 -1.59 6.15 2.07
N ARG A 15 -0.99 7.31 1.75
CA ARG A 15 -1.53 8.27 0.78
C ARG A 15 -1.57 7.71 -0.64
N SER A 16 -0.56 6.94 -1.06
CA SER A 16 -0.60 6.25 -2.35
C SER A 16 -1.77 5.25 -2.42
N SER A 17 -2.07 4.56 -1.33
CA SER A 17 -3.22 3.64 -1.25
C SER A 17 -4.56 4.36 -1.45
N PHE A 18 -4.70 5.59 -0.94
CA PHE A 18 -5.89 6.42 -1.16
C PHE A 18 -6.09 6.74 -2.65
N THR A 19 -5.01 7.04 -3.37
CA THR A 19 -5.07 7.25 -4.83
C THR A 19 -5.56 6.00 -5.55
N TYR A 20 -5.04 4.81 -5.21
CA TYR A 20 -5.49 3.55 -5.82
C TYR A 20 -6.96 3.22 -5.54
N ALA A 21 -7.44 3.53 -4.33
CA ALA A 21 -8.86 3.37 -3.98
C ALA A 21 -9.76 4.51 -4.52
N GLY A 22 -9.18 5.53 -5.15
CA GLY A 22 -9.91 6.71 -5.62
C GLY A 22 -10.54 7.52 -4.49
N ALA A 23 -9.90 7.64 -3.33
CA ALA A 23 -10.41 8.32 -2.14
C ALA A 23 -9.65 9.62 -1.84
N GLY A 24 -10.37 10.71 -1.56
CA GLY A 24 -9.81 12.00 -1.14
C GLY A 24 -9.89 12.24 0.37
N SER A 25 -10.57 11.36 1.12
CA SER A 25 -10.75 11.46 2.56
C SER A 25 -10.76 10.09 3.24
N ILE A 26 -10.60 10.07 4.56
CA ILE A 26 -10.62 8.84 5.36
C ILE A 26 -11.97 8.11 5.24
N ALA A 27 -13.08 8.86 5.26
CA ALA A 27 -14.42 8.30 5.12
C ALA A 27 -14.59 7.62 3.75
N GLU A 28 -14.21 8.30 2.67
CA GLU A 28 -14.25 7.71 1.33
C GLU A 28 -13.33 6.49 1.20
N PHE A 29 -12.15 6.51 1.82
CA PHE A 29 -11.24 5.36 1.79
C PHE A 29 -11.86 4.15 2.49
N ARG A 30 -12.50 4.35 3.64
CA ARG A 30 -13.20 3.29 4.37
C ARG A 30 -14.35 2.68 3.55
N GLU A 31 -15.04 3.48 2.75
CA GLU A 31 -16.14 3.01 1.90
C GLU A 31 -15.66 2.33 0.62
N ARG A 32 -14.59 2.84 0.00
CA ARG A 32 -14.14 2.42 -1.33
C ARG A 32 -13.05 1.35 -1.30
N ALA A 33 -12.30 1.21 -0.21
CA ALA A 33 -11.22 0.24 -0.14
C ALA A 33 -11.77 -1.20 -0.20
N VAL A 34 -11.28 -1.97 -1.16
CA VAL A 34 -11.59 -3.39 -1.32
C VAL A 34 -10.36 -4.21 -0.97
N VAL A 35 -10.52 -5.17 -0.06
CA VAL A 35 -9.45 -6.09 0.34
C VAL A 35 -9.66 -7.43 -0.35
N GLY A 36 -8.70 -7.84 -1.17
CA GLY A 36 -8.68 -9.15 -1.81
C GLY A 36 -8.01 -10.21 -0.92
N LEU A 37 -8.44 -11.46 -1.05
CA LEU A 37 -7.72 -12.60 -0.49
C LEU A 37 -6.70 -13.10 -1.52
N GLN A 38 -5.45 -13.26 -1.10
CA GLN A 38 -4.40 -13.83 -1.94
C GLN A 38 -3.90 -15.16 -1.38
N SER A 39 -3.55 -16.08 -2.27
CA SER A 39 -2.79 -17.27 -1.91
C SER A 39 -1.33 -16.90 -1.60
N ALA A 40 -0.60 -17.81 -0.96
CA ALA A 40 0.83 -17.62 -0.71
C ALA A 40 1.68 -17.49 -1.99
N SER A 41 1.23 -18.03 -3.12
CA SER A 41 1.90 -17.81 -4.41
C SER A 41 1.64 -16.41 -4.95
N GLY A 42 0.39 -15.91 -4.87
CA GLY A 42 0.05 -14.55 -5.32
C GLY A 42 0.76 -13.46 -4.50
N TYR A 43 0.90 -13.65 -3.19
CA TYR A 43 1.69 -12.73 -2.36
C TYR A 43 3.16 -12.67 -2.80
N ARG A 44 3.76 -13.83 -3.12
CA ARG A 44 5.17 -13.90 -3.56
C ARG A 44 5.40 -13.27 -4.92
N GLU A 45 4.41 -13.31 -5.82
CA GLU A 45 4.50 -12.69 -7.14
C GLU A 45 4.67 -11.17 -7.06
N GLY A 46 3.99 -10.52 -6.11
CA GLY A 46 4.09 -9.06 -5.90
C GLY A 46 5.30 -8.63 -5.06
N ALA A 47 6.07 -9.57 -4.51
CA ALA A 47 7.25 -9.23 -3.71
C ALA A 47 8.40 -8.78 -4.62
N PRO A 48 9.18 -7.77 -4.23
CA PRO A 48 10.37 -7.38 -4.97
C PRO A 48 11.34 -8.57 -5.05
N VAL A 49 11.79 -8.90 -6.27
CA VAL A 49 12.78 -9.96 -6.49
C VAL A 49 14.18 -9.36 -6.60
N PRO A 50 15.24 -10.04 -6.08
CA PRO A 50 16.61 -9.53 -6.10
C PRO A 50 17.19 -9.33 -7.50
N VAL A 51 16.65 -10.02 -8.51
CA VAL A 51 17.10 -9.94 -9.90
C VAL A 51 15.85 -9.85 -10.77
N SER A 52 15.69 -8.75 -11.50
CA SER A 52 14.68 -8.63 -12.55
C SER A 52 15.28 -9.04 -13.90
N TRP A 53 14.44 -9.50 -14.82
CA TRP A 53 14.79 -9.81 -16.21
C TRP A 53 15.44 -8.63 -16.95
#